data_AF-A0A1B1DTR5-F1
#
_entry.id   AF-A0A1B1DTR5-F1
#
_cell.length_a   1.000
_cell.length_b   1.000
_cell.length_c   1.000
_cell.angle_alpha   90.00
_cell.angle_beta   90.00
_cell.angle_gamma   90.00
#
_symmetry.space_group_name_H-M   'P 1'
#
loop_
_entity.id
_entity.type
_entity.pdbx_description
1 polymer ?
#
loop_
_entity_poly.entity_id
_entity_poly.type
_entity_poly.pdbx_seq_one_letter_code
_entity_poly.pdbx_strand_id
1 'polypeptide(L)'
;MKTLTEAEQKFLDHDWVNDKKWKLYLSNLYPSPSIHNIEKYKKKYFQKNVDKNLDVNASFGNEAVKEETPQPPNSQAYGNKGYTYSGQVPLMTFFFSTFVLCVSLFYFVLLSLNISLYKKMATFMSLSYFCAFLSLLYTDYKTQKHNFSLVQFFSSEKGQYLSYSMILFFIKDAVLIFLPIFFTLLITTYLMYKQIKPLLPPAIQRNYYLNKVVSYLDQTILNVYLMRANIEIYNLVFIVICLFMKRVSLLNLIIYLHFFKLKYSSSDSYFHACYAKNGEMIRQCLSHPMVPKAFLNVFNKVSHYFNAYLSYRRR
;
A
#
# COMPACT_ATOMS: atom_id res chain seq x y z
N MET A 1 5.25 13.92 44.83
CA MET A 1 5.06 15.01 43.86
C MET A 1 6.43 15.41 43.34
N LYS A 2 6.75 15.19 42.06
CA LYS A 2 7.98 15.74 41.47
C LYS A 2 7.80 17.25 41.33
N THR A 3 8.69 18.04 41.92
CA THR A 3 8.79 19.47 41.65
C THR A 3 9.20 19.64 40.19
N LEU A 4 8.28 20.14 39.37
CA LEU A 4 8.54 20.49 37.97
C LEU A 4 9.58 21.62 37.95
N THR A 5 10.57 21.55 37.05
CA THR A 5 11.49 22.68 36.85
C THR A 5 10.78 23.85 36.17
N GLU A 6 11.31 25.07 36.33
CA GLU A 6 10.73 26.29 35.72
C GLU A 6 10.59 26.18 34.19
N ALA A 7 11.50 25.45 33.53
CA ALA A 7 11.44 25.20 32.08
C ALA A 7 10.28 24.26 31.70
N GLU A 8 9.93 23.30 32.55
CA GLU A 8 8.82 22.37 32.33
C GLU A 8 7.46 23.03 32.53
N GLN A 9 7.33 23.93 33.52
CA GLN A 9 6.14 24.75 33.70
C GLN A 9 5.91 25.65 32.50
N LYS A 10 6.96 26.32 32.00
CA LYS A 10 6.88 27.14 30.78
C LYS A 10 6.51 26.35 29.53
N PHE A 11 6.90 25.07 29.43
CA PHE A 11 6.51 24.22 28.31
C PHE A 11 5.02 23.85 28.34
N LEU A 12 4.48 23.58 29.53
CA LEU A 12 3.05 23.28 29.72
C LEU A 12 2.17 24.51 29.46
N ASP A 13 2.64 25.69 29.87
CA ASP A 13 1.91 26.95 29.71
C ASP A 13 2.07 27.58 28.31
N HIS A 14 2.88 26.98 27.41
CA HIS A 14 3.11 27.51 26.07
C HIS A 14 1.88 27.37 25.17
N ASP A 15 1.45 28.47 24.56
CA ASP A 15 0.31 28.46 23.64
C ASP A 15 0.68 27.89 22.25
N TRP A 16 0.67 26.56 22.17
CA TRP A 16 0.92 25.80 20.96
C TRP A 16 -0.11 26.05 19.84
N VAL A 17 -1.30 26.56 20.17
CA VAL A 17 -2.40 26.75 19.22
C VAL A 17 -2.22 28.05 18.45
N ASN A 18 -1.70 29.09 19.10
CA ASN A 18 -1.52 30.41 18.47
C ASN A 18 -0.09 30.73 18.06
N ASP A 19 0.90 29.89 18.40
CA ASP A 19 2.28 30.07 17.97
C ASP A 19 2.46 29.89 16.44
N LYS A 20 2.58 31.02 15.73
CA LYS A 20 2.80 31.08 14.29
C LYS A 20 4.15 30.49 13.86
N LYS A 21 5.19 30.59 14.70
CA LYS A 21 6.54 30.07 14.41
C LYS A 21 6.57 28.55 14.56
N TRP A 22 5.86 28.00 15.55
CA TRP A 22 5.65 26.57 15.69
C TRP A 22 4.90 25.98 14.49
N LYS A 23 3.81 26.62 14.03
CA LYS A 23 3.06 26.16 12.85
C LYS A 23 3.92 26.12 11.59
N LEU A 24 4.75 27.15 11.38
CA LEU A 24 5.70 27.21 10.26
C LEU A 24 6.78 26.11 10.36
N TYR A 25 7.29 25.86 11.58
CA TYR A 25 8.25 24.79 11.82
C TYR A 25 7.63 23.42 11.51
N LEU A 26 6.40 23.17 11.96
CA LEU A 26 5.67 21.94 11.74
C LEU A 26 5.38 21.68 10.25
N SER A 27 5.00 22.72 9.48
CA SER A 27 4.74 22.59 8.04
C SER A 27 5.99 22.28 7.21
N ASN A 28 7.17 22.62 7.73
CA ASN A 28 8.45 22.41 7.06
C ASN A 28 9.08 21.04 7.39
N LEU A 29 8.48 20.25 8.29
CA LEU A 29 8.94 18.90 8.60
C LEU A 29 8.48 17.91 7.52
N TYR A 30 9.43 17.24 6.86
CA TYR A 30 9.16 16.17 5.92
C TYR A 30 9.86 14.86 6.34
N PRO A 31 9.14 13.72 6.39
CA PRO A 31 7.69 13.58 6.19
C PRO A 31 6.89 14.21 7.34
N SER A 32 5.63 14.57 7.07
CA SER A 32 4.73 15.16 8.08
C SER A 32 4.67 14.24 9.31
N PRO A 33 4.94 14.75 10.52
CA PRO A 33 5.01 13.91 11.70
C PRO A 33 3.62 13.36 12.07
N SER A 34 3.56 12.08 12.42
CA SER A 34 2.36 11.45 12.99
C SER A 34 2.03 12.04 14.36
N ILE A 35 0.77 12.02 14.77
CA ILE A 35 0.28 12.56 16.06
C ILE A 35 1.11 12.06 17.26
N HIS A 36 1.48 10.78 17.28
CA HIS A 36 2.32 10.18 18.33
C HIS A 36 3.73 10.78 18.45
N ASN A 37 4.23 11.41 17.39
CA ASN A 37 5.56 12.01 17.36
C ASN A 37 5.52 13.53 17.54
N ILE A 38 4.34 14.18 17.47
CA ILE A 38 4.21 15.64 17.54
C ILE A 38 4.78 16.18 18.86
N GLU A 39 4.56 15.47 19.97
CA GLU A 39 5.06 15.89 21.29
C GLU A 39 6.59 15.95 21.33
N LYS A 40 7.27 14.99 20.70
CA LYS A 40 8.73 14.98 20.56
C LYS A 40 9.22 16.19 19.75
N TYR A 41 8.49 16.59 18.70
CA TYR A 41 8.82 17.78 17.92
C TYR A 41 8.53 19.07 18.67
N LYS A 42 7.47 19.12 19.49
CA LYS A 42 7.19 20.25 20.39
C LYS A 42 8.33 20.45 21.38
N LYS A 43 8.76 19.39 22.07
CA LYS A 43 9.89 19.45 23.02
C LYS A 43 11.18 19.92 22.34
N LYS A 44 11.51 19.40 21.16
CA LYS A 44 12.68 19.83 20.38
C LYS A 44 12.59 21.28 19.90
N TYR A 45 11.41 21.72 19.46
CA TYR A 45 11.19 23.11 19.05
C TYR A 45 11.30 24.07 20.23
N PHE A 46 10.70 23.71 21.38
CA PHE A 46 10.77 24.51 22.60
C PHE A 46 12.20 24.65 23.10
N GLN A 47 12.94 23.53 23.12
CA GLN A 47 14.36 23.54 23.51
C GLN A 47 15.20 24.44 22.60
N LYS A 48 14.94 24.39 21.29
CA LYS A 48 15.76 25.12 20.32
C LYS A 48 15.43 26.62 20.26
N ASN A 49 14.16 27.00 20.47
CA ASN A 49 13.68 28.34 20.15
C ASN A 49 13.13 29.13 21.35
N VAL A 50 12.83 28.48 22.47
CA VAL A 50 12.20 29.13 23.65
C VAL A 50 13.09 29.00 24.88
N ASP A 51 13.39 27.78 25.33
CA ASP A 51 14.20 27.54 26.53
C ASP A 51 15.13 26.34 26.34
N LYS A 52 16.44 26.63 26.23
CA LYS A 52 17.48 25.60 26.01
C LYS A 52 17.64 24.63 27.18
N ASN A 53 17.11 24.97 28.35
CA ASN A 53 17.25 24.19 29.57
C ASN A 53 16.18 23.10 29.72
N LEU A 54 15.25 22.97 28.75
CA LEU A 54 14.27 21.88 28.75
C LEU A 54 14.95 20.53 28.46
N ASP A 55 14.77 19.55 29.35
CA ASP A 55 15.17 18.17 29.10
C ASP A 55 14.14 17.48 28.18
N VAL A 56 14.56 17.18 26.96
CA VAL A 56 13.72 16.56 25.92
C VAL A 56 13.33 15.12 26.26
N ASN A 57 14.08 14.45 27.14
CA ASN A 57 13.84 13.06 27.54
C ASN A 57 12.99 12.94 28.80
N ALA A 58 12.68 14.06 29.46
CA ALA A 58 11.98 14.01 30.71
C ALA A 58 10.46 13.87 30.49
N SER A 59 9.88 12.87 31.16
CA SER A 59 8.45 12.56 31.15
C SER A 59 7.78 13.31 32.30
N PHE A 60 7.11 14.41 31.97
CA PHE A 60 6.29 15.17 32.90
C PHE A 60 4.88 15.25 32.33
N GLY A 61 3.94 14.60 33.01
CA GLY A 61 2.52 14.63 32.66
C GLY A 61 2.09 13.65 31.59
N ASN A 62 2.12 12.36 31.92
CA ASN A 62 0.96 11.45 31.83
C ASN A 62 1.42 10.05 32.23
N GLU A 63 0.96 9.61 33.40
CA GLU A 63 1.06 8.22 33.85
C GLU A 63 0.32 7.34 32.84
N ALA A 64 1.06 6.65 31.96
CA ALA A 64 0.77 5.30 31.47
C ALA A 64 1.65 4.91 30.27
N VAL A 65 2.97 4.85 30.41
CA VAL A 65 3.78 3.87 29.64
C VAL A 65 4.99 3.49 30.50
N LYS A 66 5.04 2.24 30.98
CA LYS A 66 6.23 1.68 31.60
C LYS A 66 7.31 1.52 30.53
N GLU A 67 8.47 2.14 30.76
CA GLU A 67 9.70 1.91 30.01
C GLU A 67 10.34 0.58 30.46
N GLU A 68 10.59 -0.33 29.50
CA GLU A 68 11.59 -1.39 29.66
C GLU A 68 12.92 -0.92 29.06
N THR A 69 14.00 -1.29 29.76
CA THR A 69 15.40 -0.88 29.64
C THR A 69 16.04 -1.14 28.26
N PRO A 70 17.11 -0.40 27.88
CA PRO A 70 17.72 -0.49 26.55
C PRO A 70 18.74 -1.64 26.44
N GLN A 71 18.65 -2.42 25.35
CA GLN A 71 19.68 -3.33 24.83
C GLN A 71 20.21 -2.83 23.47
N PRO A 72 21.44 -3.21 23.07
CA PRO A 72 22.27 -2.50 22.06
C PRO A 72 21.85 -2.80 20.60
N PRO A 73 22.42 -2.09 19.60
CA PRO A 73 21.72 -1.76 18.37
C PRO A 73 21.68 -2.94 17.40
N ASN A 74 20.48 -3.43 17.12
CA ASN A 74 20.23 -4.28 15.97
C ASN A 74 19.44 -3.50 14.91
N SER A 75 20.02 -3.43 13.73
CA SER A 75 19.49 -2.90 12.47
C SER A 75 17.98 -3.08 12.33
N GLN A 76 17.22 -2.00 12.51
CA GLN A 76 15.78 -1.98 12.28
C GLN A 76 15.49 -1.92 10.79
N ALA A 77 15.18 -3.08 10.22
CA ALA A 77 14.26 -3.19 9.10
C ALA A 77 12.94 -2.49 9.50
N TYR A 78 12.38 -1.70 8.59
CA TYR A 78 11.08 -1.03 8.73
C TYR A 78 9.97 -2.06 8.96
N GLY A 79 9.71 -2.37 10.23
CA GLY A 79 8.68 -3.31 10.67
C GLY A 79 7.31 -2.66 10.63
N ASN A 80 6.46 -3.12 9.73
CA ASN A 80 5.02 -2.90 9.79
C ASN A 80 4.52 -3.33 11.18
N LYS A 81 3.87 -2.44 11.92
CA LYS A 81 3.21 -2.78 13.19
C LYS A 81 2.18 -3.89 12.91
N GLY A 82 2.51 -5.11 13.28
CA GLY A 82 1.62 -6.26 13.16
C GLY A 82 0.48 -6.09 14.14
N TYR A 83 -0.72 -5.80 13.63
CA TYR A 83 -1.94 -5.93 14.41
C TYR A 83 -2.12 -7.41 14.75
N THR A 84 -2.13 -7.74 16.05
CA THR A 84 -2.38 -9.09 16.52
C THR A 84 -3.82 -9.46 16.23
N TYR A 85 -4.04 -10.24 15.17
CA TYR A 85 -5.33 -10.79 14.80
C TYR A 85 -5.75 -11.86 15.82
N SER A 86 -6.56 -11.49 16.83
CA SER A 86 -7.24 -12.48 17.67
C SER A 86 -8.63 -12.76 17.10
N GLY A 87 -8.84 -13.97 16.58
CA GLY A 87 -10.18 -14.43 16.19
C GLY A 87 -10.24 -15.51 15.12
N GLN A 88 -11.40 -16.15 14.99
CA GLN A 88 -11.72 -17.17 13.98
C GLN A 88 -11.87 -16.61 12.56
N VAL A 89 -12.21 -15.32 12.42
CA VAL A 89 -12.42 -14.65 11.12
C VAL A 89 -11.16 -14.61 10.24
N PRO A 90 -9.98 -14.19 10.75
CA PRO A 90 -8.76 -14.18 9.94
C PRO A 90 -8.33 -15.57 9.44
N LEU A 91 -8.66 -16.66 10.16
CA LEU A 91 -8.42 -18.03 9.67
C LEU A 91 -9.31 -18.37 8.47
N MET A 92 -10.61 -18.09 8.55
CA MET A 92 -11.54 -18.34 7.42
C MET A 92 -11.15 -17.53 6.18
N THR A 93 -10.83 -16.24 6.38
CA THR A 93 -10.36 -15.36 5.30
C THR A 93 -9.05 -15.86 4.69
N PHE A 94 -8.14 -16.40 5.51
CA PHE A 94 -6.88 -16.99 5.03
C PHE A 94 -7.13 -18.22 4.17
N PHE A 95 -7.96 -19.17 4.62
CA PHE A 95 -8.27 -20.37 3.84
C PHE A 95 -8.99 -20.03 2.53
N PHE A 96 -9.94 -19.10 2.58
CA PHE A 96 -10.63 -18.63 1.38
C PHE A 96 -9.67 -17.95 0.39
N SER A 97 -8.81 -17.05 0.86
CA SER A 97 -7.82 -16.38 0.01
C SER A 97 -6.82 -17.38 -0.60
N THR A 98 -6.40 -18.38 0.18
CA THR A 98 -5.52 -19.46 -0.29
C THR A 98 -6.22 -20.32 -1.34
N PHE A 99 -7.49 -20.66 -1.13
CA PHE A 99 -8.30 -21.39 -2.11
C PHE A 99 -8.41 -20.61 -3.43
N VAL A 100 -8.75 -19.32 -3.35
CA VAL A 100 -8.84 -18.45 -4.53
C VAL A 100 -7.49 -18.37 -5.25
N LEU A 101 -6.36 -18.30 -4.54
CA LEU A 101 -5.02 -18.35 -5.16
C LEU A 101 -4.77 -19.66 -5.89
N CYS A 102 -5.12 -20.81 -5.31
CA CYS A 102 -4.95 -22.11 -5.96
C CYS A 102 -5.81 -22.21 -7.24
N VAL A 103 -7.07 -21.78 -7.17
CA VAL A 103 -7.95 -21.76 -8.36
C VAL A 103 -7.43 -20.76 -9.41
N SER A 104 -6.81 -19.65 -8.98
CA SER A 104 -6.15 -18.69 -9.88
C SER A 104 -4.98 -19.30 -10.65
N LEU A 105 -4.14 -20.08 -9.97
CA LEU A 105 -3.04 -20.79 -10.62
C LEU A 105 -3.58 -21.78 -11.65
N PHE A 106 -4.62 -22.53 -11.28
CA PHE A 106 -5.29 -23.45 -12.21
C PHE A 106 -5.87 -22.70 -13.42
N TYR A 107 -6.50 -21.55 -13.21
CA TYR A 107 -7.00 -20.69 -14.28
C TYR A 107 -5.88 -20.24 -15.23
N PHE A 108 -4.73 -19.80 -14.70
CA PHE A 108 -3.58 -19.43 -15.53
C PHE A 108 -2.99 -20.61 -16.31
N VAL A 109 -3.04 -21.83 -15.77
CA VAL A 109 -2.63 -23.05 -16.50
C VAL A 109 -3.61 -23.38 -17.62
N LEU A 110 -4.93 -23.33 -17.36
CA LEU A 110 -5.93 -23.54 -18.41
C LEU A 110 -5.79 -22.55 -19.56
N LEU A 111 -5.47 -21.31 -19.21
CA LEU A 111 -5.18 -20.26 -20.17
C LEU A 111 -3.89 -20.53 -20.95
N SER A 112 -2.79 -20.92 -20.30
CA SER A 112 -1.52 -21.17 -21.00
C SER A 112 -1.64 -22.33 -21.98
N LEU A 113 -2.48 -23.31 -21.66
CA LEU A 113 -2.86 -24.43 -22.53
C LEU A 113 -3.95 -24.05 -23.57
N ASN A 114 -4.44 -22.81 -23.56
CA ASN A 114 -5.47 -22.27 -24.44
C ASN A 114 -6.76 -23.13 -24.48
N ILE A 115 -7.13 -23.73 -23.35
CA ILE A 115 -8.32 -24.59 -23.25
C ILE A 115 -9.55 -23.71 -23.15
N SER A 116 -10.56 -23.91 -24.01
CA SER A 116 -11.78 -23.07 -24.08
C SER A 116 -12.54 -22.91 -22.75
N LEU A 117 -12.27 -23.77 -21.77
CA LEU A 117 -12.82 -23.74 -20.43
C LEU A 117 -12.42 -22.46 -19.66
N TYR A 118 -11.23 -21.88 -19.89
CA TYR A 118 -10.82 -20.64 -19.21
C TYR A 118 -11.81 -19.49 -19.48
N LYS A 119 -12.36 -19.40 -20.70
CA LYS A 119 -13.34 -18.36 -21.08
C LYS A 119 -14.63 -18.45 -20.25
N LYS A 120 -15.04 -19.68 -19.90
CA LYS A 120 -16.22 -19.92 -19.05
C LYS A 120 -15.93 -19.64 -17.58
N MET A 121 -14.69 -19.90 -17.13
CA MET A 121 -14.28 -19.67 -15.74
C MET A 121 -13.96 -18.22 -15.42
N ALA A 122 -13.71 -17.36 -16.41
CA ALA A 122 -13.27 -15.98 -16.19
C ALA A 122 -14.23 -15.18 -15.26
N THR A 123 -15.55 -15.32 -15.43
CA THR A 123 -16.55 -14.64 -14.57
C THR A 123 -16.59 -15.20 -13.16
N PHE A 124 -16.41 -16.52 -13.01
CA PHE A 124 -16.29 -17.15 -11.70
C PHE A 124 -15.01 -16.70 -10.98
N MET A 125 -13.91 -16.52 -11.72
CA MET A 125 -12.66 -15.99 -11.18
C MET A 125 -12.80 -14.54 -10.75
N SER A 126 -13.41 -13.68 -11.56
CA SER A 126 -13.64 -12.27 -11.19
C SER A 126 -14.52 -12.17 -9.94
N LEU A 127 -15.58 -12.98 -9.84
CA LEU A 127 -16.42 -13.05 -8.65
C LEU A 127 -15.65 -13.55 -7.42
N SER A 128 -14.82 -14.58 -7.59
CA SER A 128 -14.00 -15.12 -6.51
C SER A 128 -13.01 -14.09 -5.97
N TYR A 129 -12.37 -13.31 -6.84
CA TYR A 129 -11.50 -12.20 -6.43
C TYR A 129 -12.26 -11.09 -5.72
N PHE A 130 -13.42 -10.70 -6.24
CA PHE A 130 -14.28 -9.70 -5.60
C PHE A 130 -14.65 -10.13 -4.17
N CYS A 131 -15.12 -11.37 -4.01
CA CYS A 131 -15.42 -11.93 -2.69
C CYS A 131 -14.18 -12.03 -1.79
N ALA A 132 -13.00 -12.34 -2.35
CA ALA A 132 -11.76 -12.42 -1.58
C ALA A 132 -11.38 -11.06 -0.99
N PHE A 133 -11.39 -10.00 -1.81
CA PHE A 133 -11.15 -8.64 -1.29
C PHE A 133 -12.22 -8.17 -0.32
N LEU A 134 -13.49 -8.53 -0.55
CA LEU A 134 -14.56 -8.23 0.40
C LEU A 134 -14.31 -8.91 1.77
N SER A 135 -13.87 -10.17 1.78
CA SER A 135 -13.54 -10.91 3.00
C SER A 135 -12.32 -10.33 3.74
N LEU A 136 -11.29 -9.91 3.00
CA LEU A 136 -10.10 -9.24 3.53
C LEU A 136 -10.45 -7.88 4.16
N LEU A 137 -11.32 -7.13 3.51
CA LEU A 137 -11.82 -5.86 4.00
C LEU A 137 -12.72 -6.00 5.22
N TYR A 138 -13.57 -7.02 5.25
CA TYR A 138 -14.37 -7.37 6.42
C TYR A 138 -13.49 -7.73 7.63
N THR A 139 -12.37 -8.41 7.38
CA THR A 139 -11.38 -8.78 8.40
C THR A 139 -10.68 -7.56 8.99
N ASP A 140 -10.34 -6.57 8.15
CA ASP A 140 -9.79 -5.28 8.60
C ASP A 140 -10.83 -4.47 9.40
N TYR A 141 -12.07 -4.43 8.93
CA TYR A 141 -13.15 -3.75 9.65
C TYR A 141 -13.37 -4.33 11.05
N LYS A 142 -13.42 -5.67 11.17
CA LYS A 142 -13.62 -6.35 12.45
C LYS A 142 -12.45 -6.17 13.41
N THR A 143 -11.24 -5.95 12.91
CA THR A 143 -10.05 -5.71 13.75
C THR A 143 -9.87 -4.26 14.13
N GLN A 144 -10.28 -3.29 13.30
CA GLN A 144 -10.12 -1.86 13.54
C GLN A 144 -11.30 -1.19 14.26
N LYS A 145 -12.03 -1.94 15.10
CA LYS A 145 -13.32 -1.68 15.78
C LYS A 145 -13.70 -0.24 16.23
N HIS A 146 -12.80 0.75 16.26
CA HIS A 146 -13.10 2.07 16.86
C HIS A 146 -12.93 3.32 15.99
N ASN A 147 -12.32 3.31 14.80
CA ASN A 147 -12.07 4.56 14.02
C ASN A 147 -12.24 4.43 12.50
N PHE A 148 -13.14 3.57 12.04
CA PHE A 148 -13.18 3.18 10.63
C PHE A 148 -14.16 4.01 9.81
N SER A 149 -13.65 4.93 8.98
CA SER A 149 -14.48 5.67 8.01
C SER A 149 -14.57 4.94 6.67
N LEU A 150 -15.71 5.06 5.96
CA LEU A 150 -15.87 4.52 4.60
C LEU A 150 -14.82 5.09 3.63
N VAL A 151 -14.37 6.32 3.86
CA VAL A 151 -13.30 6.93 3.04
C VAL A 151 -11.98 6.19 3.25
N GLN A 152 -11.62 5.84 4.49
CA GLN A 152 -10.43 5.03 4.76
C GLN A 152 -10.54 3.62 4.18
N PHE A 153 -11.74 3.03 4.16
CA PHE A 153 -12.00 1.73 3.54
C PHE A 153 -11.62 1.72 2.06
N PHE A 154 -12.18 2.64 1.27
CA PHE A 154 -11.90 2.72 -0.17
C PHE A 154 -10.54 3.33 -0.50
N SER A 155 -9.96 4.11 0.41
CA SER A 155 -8.59 4.62 0.26
C SER A 155 -7.53 3.57 0.56
N SER A 156 -7.88 2.52 1.32
CA SER A 156 -6.98 1.41 1.62
C SER A 156 -6.61 0.64 0.35
N GLU A 157 -5.44 0.01 0.37
CA GLU A 157 -4.97 -0.80 -0.75
C GLU A 157 -5.99 -1.89 -1.14
N LYS A 158 -6.53 -2.62 -0.16
CA LYS A 158 -7.54 -3.66 -0.38
C LYS A 158 -8.84 -3.09 -0.98
N GLY A 159 -9.23 -1.88 -0.58
CA GLY A 159 -10.39 -1.17 -1.14
C GLY A 159 -10.18 -0.78 -2.60
N GLN A 160 -8.97 -0.37 -2.97
CA GLN A 160 -8.59 -0.09 -4.35
C GLN A 160 -8.65 -1.37 -5.22
N TYR A 161 -8.21 -2.52 -4.71
CA TYR A 161 -8.32 -3.77 -5.46
C TYR A 161 -9.74 -4.35 -5.49
N LEU A 162 -10.61 -3.99 -4.55
CA LEU A 162 -12.04 -4.30 -4.63
C LEU A 162 -12.68 -3.57 -5.83
N SER A 163 -12.41 -2.27 -6.00
CA SER A 163 -12.91 -1.50 -7.15
C SER A 163 -12.28 -1.98 -8.46
N TYR A 164 -11.00 -2.34 -8.44
CA TYR A 164 -10.32 -2.95 -9.58
C TYR A 164 -10.94 -4.30 -9.97
N SER A 165 -11.38 -5.12 -9.01
CA SER A 165 -12.06 -6.40 -9.28
C SER A 165 -13.38 -6.22 -10.03
N MET A 166 -14.05 -5.06 -9.89
CA MET A 166 -15.24 -4.76 -10.68
C MET A 166 -14.95 -4.61 -12.18
N ILE A 167 -13.75 -4.12 -12.54
CA ILE A 167 -13.33 -3.97 -13.94
C ILE A 167 -13.29 -5.34 -14.64
N LEU A 168 -12.90 -6.39 -13.91
CA LEU A 168 -12.74 -7.74 -14.48
C LEU A 168 -14.03 -8.34 -15.02
N PHE A 169 -15.20 -7.98 -14.48
CA PHE A 169 -16.48 -8.47 -15.00
C PHE A 169 -16.77 -7.99 -16.43
N PHE A 170 -16.22 -6.84 -16.80
CA PHE A 170 -16.47 -6.18 -18.08
C PHE A 170 -15.39 -6.46 -19.13
N ILE A 171 -14.35 -7.23 -18.78
CA ILE A 171 -13.26 -7.56 -19.70
C ILE A 171 -13.14 -9.07 -19.84
N LYS A 172 -13.64 -9.61 -20.96
CA LYS A 172 -13.76 -11.05 -21.17
C LYS A 172 -12.48 -11.79 -21.54
N ASP A 173 -11.42 -11.11 -22.00
CA ASP A 173 -10.24 -11.78 -22.60
C ASP A 173 -8.88 -11.15 -22.25
N ALA A 174 -8.77 -10.49 -21.09
CA ALA A 174 -7.56 -9.73 -20.72
C ALA A 174 -6.84 -10.30 -19.50
N VAL A 175 -5.99 -11.29 -19.73
CA VAL A 175 -5.22 -12.00 -18.71
C VAL A 175 -4.35 -11.07 -17.88
N LEU A 176 -3.68 -10.10 -18.52
CA LEU A 176 -2.78 -9.19 -17.82
C LEU A 176 -3.50 -8.36 -16.75
N ILE A 177 -4.82 -8.17 -16.88
CA ILE A 177 -5.62 -7.41 -15.92
C ILE A 177 -5.87 -8.25 -14.65
N PHE A 178 -5.87 -9.58 -14.72
CA PHE A 178 -6.00 -10.42 -13.52
C PHE A 178 -4.72 -10.48 -12.68
N LEU A 179 -3.58 -10.17 -13.28
CA LEU A 179 -2.27 -10.44 -12.69
C LEU A 179 -1.93 -9.53 -11.48
N PRO A 180 -2.24 -8.22 -11.47
CA PRO A 180 -2.09 -7.39 -10.26
C PRO A 180 -2.92 -7.87 -9.08
N ILE A 181 -4.15 -8.30 -9.33
CA ILE A 181 -5.02 -8.88 -8.29
C ILE A 181 -4.39 -10.14 -7.72
N PHE A 182 -3.93 -11.03 -8.59
CA PHE A 182 -3.27 -12.26 -8.15
C PHE A 182 -2.06 -11.96 -7.25
N PHE A 183 -1.19 -11.02 -7.63
CA PHE A 183 -0.04 -10.65 -6.80
C PHE A 183 -0.45 -10.00 -5.48
N THR A 184 -1.45 -9.13 -5.48
CA THR A 184 -1.95 -8.55 -4.22
C THR A 184 -2.52 -9.62 -3.30
N LEU A 185 -3.29 -10.56 -3.84
CA LEU A 185 -3.84 -11.67 -3.07
C LEU A 185 -2.72 -12.57 -2.52
N LEU A 186 -1.66 -12.82 -3.31
CA LEU A 186 -0.48 -13.56 -2.89
C LEU A 186 0.24 -12.86 -1.73
N ILE A 187 0.53 -11.57 -1.88
CA ILE A 187 1.16 -10.74 -0.84
C ILE A 187 0.32 -10.75 0.43
N THR A 188 -0.99 -10.53 0.32
CA THR A 188 -1.88 -10.43 1.47
C THR A 188 -2.01 -11.77 2.19
N THR A 189 -2.13 -12.87 1.45
CA THR A 189 -2.20 -14.23 2.01
C THR A 189 -0.90 -14.60 2.71
N TYR A 190 0.25 -14.23 2.13
CA TYR A 190 1.56 -14.42 2.75
C TYR A 190 1.72 -13.62 4.05
N LEU A 191 1.32 -12.34 4.07
CA LEU A 191 1.36 -11.52 5.28
C LEU A 191 0.42 -12.06 6.36
N MET A 192 -0.78 -12.51 5.98
CA MET A 192 -1.71 -13.15 6.91
C MET A 192 -1.14 -14.47 7.44
N TYR A 193 -0.53 -15.30 6.61
CA TYR A 193 0.12 -16.54 7.04
C TYR A 193 1.15 -16.28 8.13
N LYS A 194 2.02 -15.27 7.97
CA LYS A 194 3.02 -14.91 8.98
C LYS A 194 2.40 -14.52 10.32
N GLN A 195 1.26 -13.84 10.29
CA GLN A 195 0.56 -13.40 11.49
C GLN A 195 -0.20 -14.55 12.18
N ILE A 196 -0.81 -15.45 11.41
CA ILE A 196 -1.60 -16.57 11.95
C ILE A 196 -0.75 -17.82 12.22
N LYS A 197 0.50 -17.89 11.75
CA LYS A 197 1.41 -19.02 11.96
C LYS A 197 1.38 -19.58 13.39
N PRO A 198 1.47 -18.77 14.48
CA PRO A 198 1.43 -19.31 15.84
C PRO A 198 0.08 -19.93 16.24
N LEU A 199 -1.01 -19.56 15.58
CA LEU A 199 -2.37 -20.10 15.83
C LEU A 199 -2.62 -21.43 15.10
N LEU A 200 -1.78 -21.79 14.13
CA LEU A 200 -1.95 -23.02 13.34
C LEU A 200 -1.50 -24.27 14.12
N PRO A 201 -2.07 -25.46 13.85
CA PRO A 201 -1.61 -26.71 14.43
C PRO A 201 -0.11 -26.97 14.23
N PRO A 202 0.59 -27.63 15.19
CA PRO A 202 2.03 -27.89 15.11
C PRO A 202 2.46 -28.62 13.82
N ALA A 203 1.61 -29.51 13.31
CA ALA A 203 1.84 -30.23 12.05
C ALA A 203 2.00 -29.29 10.84
N ILE A 204 1.21 -28.20 10.80
CA ILE A 204 1.27 -27.20 9.72
C ILE A 204 2.45 -26.25 9.94
N GLN A 205 2.70 -25.85 11.19
CA GLN A 205 3.82 -24.96 11.54
C GLN A 205 5.18 -25.57 11.17
N ARG A 206 5.35 -26.88 11.39
CA ARG A 206 6.61 -27.60 11.13
C ARG A 206 6.71 -28.20 9.73
N ASN A 207 5.70 -28.03 8.88
CA ASN A 207 5.71 -28.58 7.53
C ASN A 207 6.87 -28.02 6.71
N TYR A 208 7.75 -28.90 6.23
CA TYR A 208 8.94 -28.54 5.47
C TYR A 208 8.60 -27.78 4.18
N TYR A 209 7.62 -28.27 3.41
CA TYR A 209 7.26 -27.68 2.11
C TYR A 209 6.67 -26.29 2.27
N LEU A 210 5.76 -26.10 3.24
CA LEU A 210 5.18 -24.79 3.51
C LEU A 210 6.25 -23.78 3.95
N ASN A 211 7.13 -24.17 4.86
CA ASN A 211 8.22 -23.30 5.30
C ASN A 211 9.20 -22.99 4.15
N LYS A 212 9.44 -23.93 3.23
CA LYS A 212 10.25 -23.68 2.03
C LYS A 212 9.60 -22.64 1.10
N VAL A 213 8.30 -22.78 0.80
CA VAL A 213 7.57 -21.78 -0.01
C VAL A 213 7.59 -20.41 0.66
N VAL A 214 7.34 -20.36 1.97
CA VAL A 214 7.36 -19.10 2.73
C VAL A 214 8.74 -18.47 2.72
N SER A 215 9.81 -19.27 2.88
CA SER A 215 11.19 -18.79 2.82
C SER A 215 11.58 -18.23 1.43
N TYR A 216 11.08 -18.85 0.37
CA TYR A 216 11.26 -18.36 -1.00
C TYR A 216 10.51 -17.04 -1.22
N LEU A 217 9.26 -16.94 -0.74
CA LEU A 217 8.52 -15.68 -0.76
C LEU A 217 9.20 -14.61 0.08
N ASP A 218 9.79 -14.94 1.22
CA ASP A 218 10.58 -14.03 2.05
C ASP A 218 11.72 -13.37 1.26
N GLN A 219 12.47 -14.17 0.50
CA GLN A 219 13.58 -13.68 -0.33
C GLN A 219 13.10 -12.88 -1.55
N THR A 220 11.93 -13.20 -2.09
CA THR A 220 11.44 -12.63 -3.37
C THR A 220 10.33 -11.59 -3.22
N ILE A 221 9.85 -11.31 -2.01
CA ILE A 221 8.68 -10.45 -1.78
C ILE A 221 8.83 -9.05 -2.39
N LEU A 222 10.05 -8.48 -2.33
CA LEU A 222 10.36 -7.20 -2.95
C LEU A 222 10.17 -7.24 -4.47
N ASN A 223 10.62 -8.32 -5.11
CA ASN A 223 10.42 -8.52 -6.55
C ASN A 223 8.94 -8.70 -6.88
N VAL A 224 8.15 -9.36 -6.03
CA VAL A 224 6.70 -9.48 -6.22
C VAL A 224 6.02 -8.11 -6.17
N TYR A 225 6.38 -7.24 -5.21
CA TYR A 225 5.88 -5.86 -5.14
C TYR A 225 6.24 -5.05 -6.40
N LEU A 226 7.49 -5.14 -6.85
CA LEU A 226 7.94 -4.45 -8.07
C LEU A 226 7.26 -4.98 -9.33
N MET A 227 7.07 -6.31 -9.43
CA MET A 227 6.39 -6.95 -10.54
C MET A 227 4.94 -6.49 -10.63
N ARG A 228 4.21 -6.52 -9.50
CA ARG A 228 2.85 -5.99 -9.40
C ARG A 228 2.78 -4.53 -9.88
N ALA A 229 3.63 -3.66 -9.33
CA ALA A 229 3.65 -2.24 -9.68
C ALA A 229 3.92 -2.00 -11.18
N ASN A 230 4.86 -2.73 -11.78
CA ASN A 230 5.12 -2.60 -13.22
C ASN A 230 3.94 -3.05 -14.08
N ILE A 231 3.30 -4.16 -13.72
CA ILE A 231 2.13 -4.65 -14.47
C ILE A 231 0.96 -3.69 -14.35
N GLU A 232 0.76 -3.04 -13.21
CA GLU A 232 -0.26 -1.98 -13.06
C GLU A 232 0.00 -0.79 -13.99
N ILE A 233 1.26 -0.42 -14.19
CA ILE A 233 1.64 0.64 -15.13
C ILE A 233 1.40 0.20 -16.57
N TYR A 234 1.85 -1.00 -16.94
CA TYR A 234 1.67 -1.52 -18.29
C TYR A 234 0.21 -1.81 -18.63
N ASN A 235 -0.60 -2.18 -17.64
CA ASN A 235 -2.02 -2.42 -17.83
C ASN A 235 -2.78 -1.16 -18.28
N LEU A 236 -2.33 0.04 -17.89
CA LEU A 236 -2.92 1.28 -18.42
C LEU A 236 -2.76 1.36 -19.94
N VAL A 237 -1.53 1.15 -20.42
CA VAL A 237 -1.21 1.17 -21.86
C VAL A 237 -1.95 0.03 -22.58
N PHE A 238 -1.97 -1.16 -21.97
CA PHE A 238 -2.67 -2.32 -22.52
C PHE A 238 -4.18 -2.08 -22.69
N ILE A 239 -4.84 -1.46 -21.71
CA ILE A 239 -6.26 -1.11 -21.79
C ILE A 239 -6.53 -0.09 -22.89
N VAL A 240 -5.65 0.91 -23.06
CA VAL A 240 -5.75 1.87 -24.17
C VAL A 240 -5.65 1.14 -25.52
N ILE A 241 -4.71 0.22 -25.68
CA ILE A 241 -4.60 -0.60 -26.90
C ILE A 241 -5.87 -1.44 -27.12
N CYS A 242 -6.40 -2.07 -26.06
CA CYS A 242 -7.61 -2.88 -26.14
C CYS A 242 -8.87 -2.07 -26.49
N LEU A 243 -8.90 -0.78 -26.13
CA LEU A 243 -9.95 0.16 -26.51
C LEU A 243 -9.94 0.39 -28.03
N PHE A 244 -8.77 0.61 -28.63
CA PHE A 244 -8.62 0.73 -30.09
C PHE A 244 -8.98 -0.56 -30.84
N MET A 245 -8.69 -1.72 -30.23
CA MET A 245 -9.09 -3.02 -30.75
C MET A 245 -10.59 -3.37 -30.51
N LYS A 246 -11.37 -2.45 -29.92
CA LYS A 246 -12.79 -2.65 -29.56
C LYS A 246 -13.06 -3.86 -28.64
N ARG A 247 -12.04 -4.30 -27.87
CA ARG A 247 -12.17 -5.41 -26.90
C ARG A 247 -12.60 -4.95 -25.52
N VAL A 248 -12.50 -3.65 -25.25
CA VAL A 248 -12.74 -3.02 -23.95
C VAL A 248 -13.58 -1.77 -24.17
N SER A 249 -14.52 -1.49 -23.27
CA SER A 249 -15.36 -0.30 -23.31
C SER A 249 -14.64 0.93 -22.77
N LEU A 250 -15.11 2.13 -23.13
CA LEU A 250 -14.58 3.39 -22.58
C LEU A 250 -14.76 3.47 -21.06
N LEU A 251 -15.83 2.88 -20.53
CA LEU A 251 -16.10 2.77 -19.09
C LEU A 251 -14.97 2.04 -18.36
N ASN A 252 -14.42 0.96 -18.93
CA ASN A 252 -13.31 0.23 -18.31
C ASN A 252 -12.04 1.08 -18.23
N LEU A 253 -11.76 1.91 -19.25
CA LEU A 253 -10.65 2.86 -19.20
C LEU A 253 -10.87 3.91 -18.10
N ILE A 254 -12.08 4.44 -17.95
CA ILE A 254 -12.40 5.42 -16.89
C ILE A 254 -12.20 4.80 -15.50
N ILE A 255 -12.73 3.60 -15.26
CA ILE A 255 -12.59 2.94 -13.95
C ILE A 255 -11.11 2.64 -13.68
N TYR A 256 -10.36 2.20 -14.67
CA TYR A 256 -8.93 1.94 -14.53
C TYR A 256 -8.12 3.21 -14.25
N LEU A 257 -8.42 4.32 -14.94
CA LEU A 257 -7.79 5.62 -14.68
C LEU A 257 -8.09 6.10 -13.26
N HIS A 258 -9.30 5.86 -12.75
CA HIS A 258 -9.66 6.17 -11.38
C HIS A 258 -8.86 5.33 -10.38
N PHE A 259 -8.76 4.00 -10.60
CA PHE A 259 -7.91 3.13 -9.82
C PHE A 259 -6.44 3.59 -9.84
N PHE A 260 -5.91 3.89 -11.02
CA PHE A 260 -4.53 4.34 -11.21
C PHE A 260 -4.26 5.64 -10.45
N LYS A 261 -5.21 6.58 -10.49
CA LYS A 261 -5.15 7.82 -9.72
C LYS A 261 -5.19 7.59 -8.20
N LEU A 262 -6.06 6.70 -7.72
CA LEU A 262 -6.10 6.32 -6.30
C LEU A 262 -4.78 5.68 -5.86
N LYS A 263 -4.23 4.79 -6.69
CA LYS A 263 -2.96 4.12 -6.43
C LYS A 263 -1.80 5.11 -6.40
N TYR A 264 -1.73 6.05 -7.34
CA TYR A 264 -0.75 7.14 -7.33
C TYR A 264 -0.92 8.07 -6.11
N SER A 265 -2.15 8.35 -5.71
CA SER A 265 -2.43 9.18 -4.53
C SER A 265 -2.11 8.45 -3.22
N SER A 266 -2.04 7.12 -3.25
CA SER A 266 -1.68 6.29 -2.10
C SER A 266 -0.17 6.36 -1.83
N SER A 267 0.21 6.08 -0.59
CA SER A 267 1.62 6.03 -0.15
C SER A 267 2.33 4.73 -0.58
N ASP A 268 2.01 4.17 -1.75
CA ASP A 268 2.68 2.96 -2.27
C ASP A 268 4.03 3.36 -2.92
N SER A 269 5.11 3.18 -2.16
CA SER A 269 6.47 3.53 -2.59
C SER A 269 6.95 2.75 -3.81
N TYR A 270 6.54 1.48 -3.95
CA TYR A 270 6.95 0.64 -5.08
C TYR A 270 6.30 1.10 -6.38
N PHE A 271 5.03 1.48 -6.32
CA PHE A 271 4.32 2.05 -7.46
C PHE A 271 4.98 3.35 -7.94
N HIS A 272 5.29 4.27 -7.02
CA HIS A 272 5.98 5.53 -7.34
C HIS A 272 7.36 5.30 -7.95
N ALA A 273 8.14 4.38 -7.37
CA ALA A 273 9.47 4.04 -7.88
C ALA A 273 9.41 3.46 -9.30
N CYS A 274 8.51 2.50 -9.54
CA CYS A 274 8.33 1.90 -10.87
C CYS A 274 7.79 2.93 -11.87
N TYR A 275 6.87 3.81 -11.47
CA TYR A 275 6.30 4.84 -12.34
C TYR A 275 7.38 5.83 -12.80
N ALA A 276 8.20 6.33 -11.86
CA ALA A 276 9.32 7.20 -12.17
C ALA A 276 10.36 6.50 -13.07
N LYS A 277 10.72 5.25 -12.76
CA LYS A 277 11.67 4.45 -13.54
C LYS A 277 11.21 4.25 -14.98
N ASN A 278 9.94 3.88 -15.19
CA ASN A 278 9.39 3.68 -16.53
C ASN A 278 9.34 5.00 -17.32
N GLY A 279 8.97 6.10 -16.66
CA GLY A 279 9.01 7.43 -17.29
C GLY A 279 10.42 7.81 -17.76
N GLU A 280 11.44 7.54 -16.93
CA GLU A 280 12.83 7.82 -17.28
C GLU A 280 13.36 6.92 -18.39
N MET A 281 13.02 5.64 -18.40
CA MET A 281 13.35 4.74 -19.51
C MET A 281 12.80 5.25 -20.85
N ILE A 282 11.54 5.70 -20.88
CA ILE A 282 10.94 6.25 -22.09
C ILE A 282 11.67 7.53 -22.52
N ARG A 283 12.02 8.42 -21.58
CA ARG A 283 12.81 9.62 -21.89
C ARG A 283 14.17 9.29 -22.48
N GLN A 284 14.87 8.30 -21.92
CA GLN A 284 16.16 7.83 -22.42
C GLN A 284 16.05 7.24 -23.84
N CYS A 285 14.99 6.48 -24.13
CA CYS A 285 14.75 6.00 -25.48
C CYS A 285 14.45 7.14 -26.47
N LEU A 286 13.66 8.14 -26.05
CA LEU A 286 13.28 9.27 -26.89
C LEU A 286 14.37 10.34 -27.04
N SER A 287 15.39 10.35 -26.18
CA SER A 287 16.54 11.25 -26.28
C SER A 287 17.63 10.74 -27.23
N HIS A 288 17.47 9.54 -27.79
CA HIS A 288 18.40 8.97 -28.76
C HIS A 288 18.50 9.87 -30.01
N PRO A 289 19.70 10.10 -30.59
CA PRO A 289 19.90 11.04 -31.70
C PRO A 289 19.10 10.69 -32.97
N MET A 290 18.71 9.43 -33.15
CA MET A 290 17.87 8.98 -34.28
C MET A 290 16.37 9.29 -34.11
N VAL A 291 15.92 9.68 -32.92
CA VAL A 291 14.51 9.97 -32.66
C VAL A 291 14.27 11.48 -32.82
N PRO A 292 13.28 11.91 -33.64
CA PRO A 292 12.95 13.32 -33.77
C PRO A 292 12.59 13.95 -32.42
N LYS A 293 13.20 15.10 -32.10
CA LYS A 293 12.97 15.86 -30.85
C LYS A 293 11.49 16.17 -30.58
N ALA A 294 10.66 16.20 -31.63
CA ALA A 294 9.21 16.33 -31.52
C ALA A 294 8.58 15.26 -30.60
N PHE A 295 9.03 14.00 -30.68
CA PHE A 295 8.48 12.93 -29.84
C PHE A 295 8.80 13.14 -28.35
N LEU A 296 10.04 13.55 -28.04
CA LEU A 296 10.43 13.88 -26.66
C LEU A 296 9.61 15.07 -26.12
N ASN A 297 9.39 16.10 -26.92
CA ASN A 297 8.58 17.25 -26.53
C ASN A 297 7.11 16.87 -26.28
N VAL A 298 6.53 16.05 -27.15
CA VAL A 298 5.17 15.52 -26.99
C VAL A 298 5.08 14.67 -25.72
N PHE A 299 6.03 13.75 -25.50
CA PHE A 299 6.07 12.92 -24.30
C PHE A 299 6.17 13.77 -23.03
N ASN A 300 7.06 14.76 -22.99
CA ASN A 300 7.20 15.64 -21.83
C ASN A 300 5.92 16.43 -21.54
N LYS A 301 5.25 16.93 -22.59
CA LYS A 301 3.97 17.65 -22.44
C LYS A 301 2.85 16.73 -21.93
N VAL A 302 2.71 15.53 -22.51
CA VAL A 302 1.73 14.53 -22.07
C VAL A 302 2.01 14.08 -20.63
N SER A 303 3.27 13.77 -20.31
CA SER A 303 3.70 13.38 -18.97
C SER A 303 3.40 14.47 -17.93
N HIS A 304 3.62 15.75 -18.27
CA HIS A 304 3.29 16.86 -17.39
C HIS A 304 1.79 16.93 -17.08
N TYR A 305 0.92 16.90 -18.11
CA TYR A 305 -0.52 16.93 -17.90
C TYR A 305 -1.04 15.69 -17.17
N PHE A 306 -0.50 14.52 -17.48
CA PHE A 306 -0.88 13.27 -16.82
C PHE A 306 -0.48 13.30 -15.33
N ASN A 307 0.75 13.73 -15.02
CA ASN A 307 1.18 13.92 -13.64
C ASN A 307 0.31 14.94 -12.90
N ALA A 308 -0.04 16.06 -13.53
CA ALA A 308 -0.94 17.05 -12.94
C ALA A 308 -2.33 16.46 -12.63
N TYR A 309 -2.88 15.64 -13.52
CA TYR A 309 -4.14 14.91 -13.30
C TYR A 309 -4.06 13.95 -12.11
N LEU A 310 -2.96 13.21 -12.00
CA LEU A 310 -2.71 12.27 -10.91
C LEU A 310 -2.49 12.96 -9.57
N SER A 311 -1.74 14.08 -9.57
CA SER A 311 -1.37 14.82 -8.36
C SER A 311 -2.44 15.79 -7.87
N TYR A 312 -3.54 15.98 -8.61
CA TYR A 312 -4.57 16.97 -8.25
C TYR A 312 -5.25 16.59 -6.92
N ARG A 313 -4.70 17.12 -5.81
CA ARG A 313 -5.37 17.32 -4.53
C ARG A 313 -6.36 18.46 -4.72
N ARG A 314 -7.65 18.21 -4.51
CA ARG A 314 -8.59 19.30 -4.21
C ARG A 314 -7.98 20.08 -3.03
N ARG A 315 -7.58 21.32 -3.30
CA ARG A 315 -7.21 22.27 -2.24
C ARG A 315 -8.41 22.55 -1.37
#